data_AF-A0A7L4TTH8-F1
#
_entry.id   AF-A0A7L4TTH8-F1
#
_cell.length_a   1.000
_cell.length_b   1.000
_cell.length_c   1.000
_cell.angle_alpha   90.00
_cell.angle_beta   90.00
_cell.angle_gamma   90.00
#
_symmetry.space_group_name_H-M   'P 1'
#
loop_
_entity.id
_entity.type
_entity.pdbx_description
1 polymer ?
#
loop_
_entity_poly.entity_id
_entity_poly.type
_entity_poly.pdbx_seq_one_letter_code
_entity_poly.pdbx_strand_id
1 'polypeptide(L)' 'MSTELFNVNTEIKHFFALQNNLREKVIKEDRFPTSKKYVVGGDVAYVDASDKLIGAIVVLDSISLKVVEEVSREI' A
#
# COMPACT_ATOMS: atom_id res chain seq x y z
N MET A 1 4.17 9.53 -20.15
CA MET A 1 4.37 8.07 -20.29
C MET A 1 4.14 7.72 -21.75
N SER A 2 5.07 7.04 -22.42
CA SER A 2 4.93 6.72 -23.85
C SER A 2 3.71 5.82 -24.04
N THR A 3 2.80 6.23 -24.93
CA THR A 3 1.58 5.50 -25.29
C THR A 3 1.87 4.17 -26.00
N GLU A 4 3.11 3.94 -26.43
CA GLU A 4 3.53 2.72 -27.15
C GLU A 4 3.50 1.46 -26.27
N LEU A 5 3.80 1.56 -24.98
CA LEU A 5 3.78 0.42 -24.03
C LEU A 5 2.39 -0.22 -23.87
N PHE A 6 1.32 0.55 -24.12
CA PHE A 6 -0.07 0.09 -23.94
C PHE A 6 -0.67 -0.62 -25.16
N ASN A 7 -0.03 -0.48 -26.32
CA ASN A 7 -0.51 -1.09 -27.55
C ASN A 7 0.03 -2.51 -27.76
N VAL A 8 1.03 -2.93 -26.96
CA VAL A 8 1.74 -4.20 -27.15
C VAL A 8 1.39 -5.25 -26.08
N ASN A 9 1.04 -4.83 -24.85
CA ASN A 9 0.76 -5.75 -23.75
C ASN A 9 -0.63 -5.49 -23.11
N THR A 10 -1.52 -6.48 -23.25
CA THR A 10 -2.92 -6.44 -22.78
C THR A 10 -3.02 -6.30 -21.26
N GLU A 11 -2.10 -6.88 -20.49
CA GLU A 11 -2.09 -6.79 -19.02
C GLU A 11 -1.74 -5.37 -18.55
N ILE A 12 -0.72 -4.76 -19.16
CA ILE A 12 -0.33 -3.36 -18.84
C ILE A 12 -1.50 -2.41 -19.12
N LYS A 13 -2.21 -2.61 -20.23
CA LYS A 13 -3.41 -1.83 -20.57
C LYS A 13 -4.52 -2.00 -19.53
N HIS A 14 -4.73 -3.23 -19.03
CA HIS A 14 -5.69 -3.52 -17.97
C HIS A 14 -5.32 -2.80 -16.67
N PHE A 15 -4.07 -2.95 -16.19
CA PHE A 15 -3.62 -2.30 -14.96
C PHE A 15 -3.68 -0.77 -15.04
N PHE A 16 -3.36 -0.19 -16.20
CA PHE A 16 -3.48 1.25 -16.41
C PHE A 16 -4.93 1.74 -16.36
N ALA A 17 -5.86 1.02 -16.99
CA ALA A 17 -7.28 1.35 -16.90
C ALA A 17 -7.77 1.26 -15.45
N LEU A 18 -7.37 0.22 -14.73
CA LEU A 18 -7.72 0.02 -13.32
C LEU A 18 -7.16 1.14 -12.44
N GLN A 19 -5.88 1.50 -12.59
CA GLN A 19 -5.24 2.60 -11.84
C GLN A 19 -5.98 3.93 -12.07
N ASN A 20 -6.35 4.24 -13.31
CA ASN A 20 -7.11 5.45 -13.62
C ASN A 20 -8.49 5.44 -12.96
N ASN A 21 -9.20 4.30 -12.93
CA ASN A 21 -10.48 4.17 -12.25
C ASN A 21 -10.36 4.32 -10.72
N LEU A 22 -9.33 3.70 -10.12
CA LEU A 22 -9.11 3.78 -8.67
C LEU A 22 -8.67 5.18 -8.22
N ARG A 23 -7.93 5.91 -9.08
CA ARG A 23 -7.51 7.29 -8.80
C ARG A 23 -8.68 8.22 -8.50
N GLU A 24 -9.81 8.03 -9.18
CA GLU A 24 -11.02 8.85 -8.98
C GLU A 24 -11.65 8.64 -7.60
N LYS A 25 -11.30 7.55 -6.91
CA LYS A 25 -11.80 7.21 -5.57
C LYS A 25 -10.90 7.71 -4.44
N VAL A 26 -9.76 8.32 -4.75
CA VAL A 26 -8.83 8.86 -3.75
C VAL A 26 -9.42 10.14 -3.15
N ILE A 27 -9.72 10.10 -1.86
CA ILE A 27 -10.09 11.26 -1.05
C ILE A 27 -8.81 11.99 -0.65
N LYS A 28 -8.75 13.31 -0.84
CA LYS A 28 -7.56 14.13 -0.57
C LYS A 28 -7.73 15.09 0.59
N GLU A 29 -8.94 15.17 1.13
CA GLU A 29 -9.29 15.99 2.28
C GLU A 29 -9.17 15.20 3.58
N ASP A 30 -8.82 15.86 4.68
CA ASP A 30 -8.87 15.23 6.01
C ASP A 30 -10.32 14.87 6.36
N ARG A 31 -10.54 13.60 6.71
CA ARG A 31 -11.84 13.07 7.16
C ARG A 31 -11.78 12.45 8.55
N PHE A 32 -10.65 12.56 9.24
CA PHE A 32 -10.44 11.95 10.55
C PHE A 32 -10.64 12.94 11.69
N PRO A 33 -11.05 12.45 12.88
CA PRO A 33 -11.05 13.27 14.09
C PRO A 33 -9.68 13.86 14.38
N THR A 34 -9.64 15.00 15.07
CA THR A 34 -8.38 15.69 15.40
C THR A 34 -7.45 14.79 16.22
N SER A 35 -8.00 13.98 17.12
CA SER A 35 -7.26 12.97 17.89
C SER A 35 -7.32 11.59 17.23
N LYS A 36 -6.15 11.02 16.96
CA LYS A 36 -5.99 9.63 16.49
C LYS A 36 -5.42 8.83 17.66
N LYS A 37 -6.02 7.70 18.01
CA LYS A 37 -5.54 6.86 19.12
C LYS A 37 -4.39 5.95 18.67
N TYR A 38 -4.45 5.49 17.43
CA TYR A 38 -3.49 4.55 16.88
C TYR A 38 -2.98 5.03 15.53
N VAL A 39 -1.74 4.67 15.21
CA VAL A 39 -1.13 4.82 13.90
C VAL A 39 -0.59 3.47 13.45
N VAL A 40 -0.71 3.17 12.16
CA VAL A 40 -0.27 1.89 11.59
C VAL A 40 0.87 2.15 10.62
N GLY A 41 1.98 1.45 10.81
CA GLY A 41 3.06 1.35 9.83
C GLY A 41 2.95 0.03 9.07
N GLY A 42 3.16 0.07 7.77
CA GLY A 42 3.25 -1.12 6.93
C GLY A 42 4.55 -1.09 6.12
N ASP A 43 5.22 -2.23 6.01
CA ASP A 43 6.44 -2.40 5.22
C ASP A 43 6.44 -3.75 4.50
N VAL A 44 7.18 -3.82 3.40
CA VAL A 44 7.39 -5.05 2.62
C VAL A 44 8.87 -5.21 2.26
N ALA A 45 9.37 -6.44 2.40
CA ALA A 45 10.72 -6.81 1.98
C ALA A 45 10.65 -7.91 0.91
N TYR A 46 11.38 -7.73 -0.19
CA TYR A 46 11.48 -8.70 -1.29
C TYR A 46 12.68 -9.61 -1.10
N VAL A 47 12.55 -10.89 -1.43
CA VAL A 47 13.65 -11.85 -1.35
C VAL A 47 14.27 -12.01 -2.73
N ASP A 48 15.42 -11.39 -3.00
CA ASP A 48 16.05 -11.36 -4.34
C ASP A 48 16.20 -12.74 -5.02
N ALA A 49 16.38 -13.80 -4.23
CA ALA A 49 16.59 -15.16 -4.74
C ALA A 49 15.28 -15.92 -5.07
N SER A 50 14.10 -15.33 -4.87
CA SER A 50 12.80 -15.99 -5.08
C SER A 50 11.66 -15.00 -5.32
N ASP A 51 10.55 -15.45 -5.90
CA ASP A 51 9.33 -14.62 -6.01
C ASP A 51 8.55 -14.51 -4.69
N LYS A 52 9.26 -14.41 -3.56
CA LYS A 52 8.67 -14.29 -2.22
C LYS A 52 8.79 -12.86 -1.70
N LEU A 53 7.81 -12.47 -0.90
CA LEU A 53 7.84 -11.20 -0.18
C LEU A 53 7.42 -11.39 1.28
N ILE A 54 8.00 -10.61 2.18
CA ILE A 54 7.59 -10.57 3.59
C ILE A 54 6.87 -9.25 3.81
N GLY A 55 5.60 -9.31 4.18
CA GLY A 55 4.82 -8.15 4.60
C GLY A 55 4.79 -8.04 6.12
N ALA A 56 4.88 -6.82 6.65
CA ALA A 56 4.75 -6.53 8.06
C ALA A 56 3.82 -5.33 8.30
N ILE A 57 3.01 -5.42 9.35
CA ILE A 57 2.13 -4.34 9.83
C ILE A 57 2.34 -4.19 11.34
N VAL A 58 2.51 -2.95 11.81
CA VAL A 58 2.67 -2.61 13.22
C VAL A 58 1.69 -1.51 13.61
N VAL A 59 0.91 -1.74 14.66
CA VAL A 59 0.00 -0.77 15.27
C VAL A 59 0.67 -0.14 16.48
N LEU A 60 0.77 1.18 16.50
CA LEU A 60 1.33 1.95 17.60
C LEU A 60 0.24 2.78 18.28
N ASP A 61 0.33 2.92 19.60
CA ASP A 61 -0.34 4.03 20.30
C ASP A 61 0.28 5.36 19.82
N SER A 62 -0.57 6.29 19.38
CA SER A 62 -0.12 7.50 18.66
C SER A 62 0.65 8.50 19.52
N ILE A 63 0.54 8.40 20.85
CA ILE A 63 1.17 9.32 21.80
C ILE A 63 2.46 8.71 22.36
N SER A 64 2.38 7.48 22.84
CA SER A 64 3.50 6.81 23.49
C SER A 64 4.42 6.06 22.53
N LEU A 65 3.96 5.84 21.28
CA LEU A 65 4.64 5.05 20.25
C LEU A 65 4.94 3.60 20.66
N LYS A 66 4.26 3.11 21.70
CA LYS A 66 4.35 1.72 22.10
C LYS A 66 3.61 0.84 21.10
N VAL A 67 4.21 -0.30 20.77
CA VAL A 67 3.56 -1.34 19.97
C VAL A 67 2.35 -1.87 20.73
N VAL A 68 1.20 -1.81 20.06
CA VAL A 68 -0.08 -2.36 20.53
C VAL A 68 -0.31 -3.73 19.90
N GLU A 69 0.05 -3.87 18.62
CA GLU A 69 -0.12 -5.10 17.84
C GLU A 69 0.87 -5.13 16.69
N GLU A 70 1.30 -6.32 16.28
CA GLU A 70 2.10 -6.52 15.08
C GLU A 70 1.79 -7.87 14.43
N VAL A 71 1.94 -7.93 13.12
CA VAL A 71 1.87 -9.18 12.35
C VAL A 71 2.86 -9.10 11.19
N SER A 72 3.53 -10.21 10.91
CA SER A 72 4.34 -10.38 9.71
C SER A 72 4.05 -11.72 9.04
N ARG A 73 4.19 -11.75 7.72
CA ARG A 73 3.91 -12.95 6.93
C ARG A 73 4.72 -12.98 5.64
N GLU A 74 5.31 -14.13 5.36
CA GLU A 74 5.81 -14.47 4.03
C GLU A 74 4.62 -14.80 3.11
N ILE A 75 4.60 -14.16 1.95
CA ILE A 75 3.57 -14.28 0.91
C ILE A 75 4.24 -14.80 -0.36
#